data_AF-A0A9E2Q3X8-F1
#
_entry.id   AF-A0A9E2Q3X8-F1
#
_cell.length_a   1.000
_cell.length_b   1.000
_cell.length_c   1.000
_cell.angle_alpha   90.00
_cell.angle_beta   90.00
_cell.angle_gamma   90.00
#
_symmetry.space_group_name_H-M   'P 1'
#
loop_
_entity.id
_entity.type
_entity.pdbx_description
1 polymer ?
#
loop_
_entity_poly.entity_id
_entity_poly.type
_entity_poly.pdbx_seq_one_letter_code
_entity_poly.pdbx_strand_id
1 'polypeptide(L)'
;GLTANACVETTLREAYLRDFDVVAVTDAIAAVRPAWIDTAQAVWNQYLAVLATSADVLGWLEAATAPKALGLHHLLLETGDLDTSLAFYTQVLGFTVRVDEQFRDGRRFVSTHQGLGLVEAGTPGPGTLQHLCFRAQDVDGLAQRAADAGHEVVRGPAPGPYGWTVYVRDPDGHEVELFEEARP
;
A
#
# COMPACT_ATOMS: atom_id res chain seq x y z
N GLY A 1 2.25 23.61 -19.57
CA GLY A 1 1.90 24.51 -20.69
C GLY A 1 3.08 25.41 -20.98
N LEU A 2 3.28 25.81 -22.23
CA LEU A 2 4.33 26.76 -22.62
C LEU A 2 3.74 28.19 -22.50
N THR A 3 4.38 29.08 -21.74
CA THR A 3 3.84 30.43 -21.51
C THR A 3 4.83 31.51 -21.95
N ALA A 4 4.35 32.42 -22.81
CA ALA A 4 4.96 33.73 -23.03
C ALA A 4 4.43 34.72 -21.98
N ASN A 5 5.25 35.74 -21.67
CA ASN A 5 5.25 36.65 -20.52
C ASN A 5 3.96 37.36 -20.05
N ALA A 6 2.77 37.07 -20.61
CA ALA A 6 1.52 37.76 -20.26
C ALA A 6 0.52 36.93 -19.42
N CYS A 7 0.80 35.66 -19.13
CA CYS A 7 -0.12 34.76 -18.38
C CYS A 7 0.52 34.03 -17.19
N VAL A 8 1.70 34.45 -16.74
CA VAL A 8 2.45 33.75 -15.66
C VAL A 8 1.66 33.76 -14.34
N GLU A 9 0.95 34.85 -14.04
CA GLU A 9 0.18 34.99 -12.81
C GLU A 9 -1.07 34.09 -12.79
N THR A 10 -1.75 33.88 -13.93
CA THR A 10 -2.97 33.08 -13.97
C THR A 10 -2.69 31.58 -13.90
N THR A 11 -1.68 31.05 -14.60
CA THR A 11 -1.40 29.61 -14.61
C THR A 11 -0.73 29.11 -13.32
N LEU A 12 0.17 29.90 -12.71
CA LEU A 12 0.78 29.55 -11.43
C LEU A 12 -0.23 29.62 -10.29
N ARG A 13 -1.09 30.64 -10.31
CA ARG A 13 -2.22 30.72 -9.38
C ARG A 13 -3.20 29.57 -9.57
N GLU A 14 -3.50 29.17 -10.81
CA GLU A 14 -4.36 28.01 -11.07
C GLU A 14 -3.73 26.71 -10.58
N ALA A 15 -2.42 26.51 -10.77
CA ALA A 15 -1.71 25.35 -10.23
C ALA A 15 -1.79 25.32 -8.69
N TYR A 16 -1.53 26.46 -8.04
CA TYR A 16 -1.69 26.60 -6.60
C TYR A 16 -3.13 26.32 -6.13
N LEU A 17 -4.15 26.87 -6.82
CA LEU A 17 -5.56 26.64 -6.50
C LEU A 17 -6.00 25.18 -6.71
N ARG A 18 -5.26 24.40 -7.49
CA ARG A 18 -5.50 22.97 -7.72
C ARG A 18 -4.60 22.06 -6.88
N ASP A 19 -3.88 22.63 -5.92
CA ASP A 19 -2.97 21.91 -5.02
C ASP A 19 -1.86 21.16 -5.78
N PHE A 20 -1.35 21.76 -6.85
CA PHE A 20 -0.20 21.25 -7.59
C PHE A 20 1.10 21.90 -7.13
N ASP A 21 2.12 21.05 -6.96
CA ASP A 21 3.51 21.49 -6.93
C ASP A 21 3.92 22.06 -8.28
N VAL A 22 4.68 23.14 -8.26
CA VAL A 22 5.16 23.82 -9.48
C VAL A 22 6.67 23.67 -9.57
N VAL A 23 7.14 23.28 -10.76
CA VAL A 23 8.56 23.24 -11.11
C VAL A 23 8.82 24.21 -12.27
N ALA A 24 9.80 25.10 -12.10
CA ALA A 24 10.27 25.99 -13.16
C ALA A 24 11.52 25.37 -13.82
N VAL A 25 11.36 24.99 -15.09
CA VAL A 25 12.41 24.33 -15.90
C VAL A 25 13.38 25.39 -16.45
N THR A 26 14.54 25.56 -15.81
CA THR A 26 15.40 26.73 -15.95
C THR A 26 16.10 26.83 -17.30
N ASP A 27 16.44 25.71 -17.91
CA ASP A 27 17.04 25.56 -19.24
C ASP A 27 16.01 25.58 -20.38
N ALA A 28 14.72 25.76 -20.06
CA ALA A 28 13.64 25.95 -21.03
C ALA A 28 13.07 27.39 -21.03
N ILE A 29 13.72 28.33 -20.36
CA ILE A 29 13.29 29.74 -20.29
C ILE A 29 13.91 30.56 -21.42
N ALA A 30 13.07 31.16 -22.25
CA ALA A 30 13.47 32.19 -23.20
C ALA A 30 12.90 33.55 -22.79
N ALA A 31 13.79 34.52 -22.52
CA ALA A 31 13.41 35.88 -22.18
C ALA A 31 13.72 36.86 -23.31
N VAL A 32 12.83 37.82 -23.53
CA VAL A 32 13.05 38.95 -24.47
C VAL A 32 14.29 39.77 -24.07
N ARG A 33 14.61 39.80 -22.76
CA ARG A 33 15.83 40.39 -22.22
C ARG A 33 16.54 39.37 -21.32
N PRO A 34 17.67 38.79 -21.75
CA PRO A 34 18.38 37.76 -20.98
C PRO A 34 18.75 38.18 -19.56
N ALA A 35 19.09 39.46 -19.35
CA ALA A 35 19.43 40.01 -18.04
C ALA A 35 18.28 39.95 -16.99
N TRP A 36 17.05 39.62 -17.39
CA TRP A 36 15.91 39.50 -16.47
C TRP A 36 15.70 38.08 -15.94
N ILE A 37 16.39 37.08 -16.49
CA ILE A 37 16.17 35.66 -16.16
C ILE A 37 16.45 35.40 -14.67
N ASP A 38 17.60 35.84 -14.16
CA ASP A 38 17.99 35.58 -12.76
C ASP A 38 17.02 36.20 -11.76
N THR A 39 16.55 37.43 -12.05
CA THR A 39 15.56 38.11 -11.21
C THR A 39 14.21 37.39 -11.22
N ALA A 40 13.76 36.93 -12.39
CA ALA A 40 12.51 36.17 -12.50
C ALA A 40 12.59 34.83 -11.75
N GLN A 41 13.69 34.09 -11.93
CA GLN A 41 13.94 32.83 -11.22
C GLN A 41 13.96 33.02 -9.70
N ALA A 42 14.59 34.08 -9.19
CA ALA A 42 14.62 34.37 -7.76
C ALA A 42 13.21 34.59 -7.18
N VAL A 43 12.36 35.33 -7.91
CA VAL A 43 10.95 35.55 -7.50
C VAL A 43 10.18 34.23 -7.52
N TRP A 44 10.32 33.41 -8.55
CA TRP A 44 9.61 32.12 -8.62
C TRP A 44 10.06 31.16 -7.53
N ASN A 45 11.37 31.04 -7.28
CA ASN A 45 11.89 30.16 -6.23
C ASN A 45 11.40 30.55 -4.84
N GLN A 46 11.24 31.85 -4.59
CA GLN A 46 10.81 32.34 -3.29
C GLN A 46 9.33 32.07 -3.03
N TYR A 47 8.47 32.15 -4.06
CA TYR A 47 7.03 32.24 -3.86
C TYR A 47 6.20 31.16 -4.55
N LEU A 48 6.68 30.57 -5.64
CA LEU A 48 5.81 29.91 -6.61
C LEU A 48 6.29 28.55 -7.10
N ALA A 49 7.57 28.22 -7.05
CA ALA A 49 8.09 27.01 -7.70
C ALA A 49 9.43 26.51 -7.13
N VAL A 50 9.72 25.23 -7.34
CA VAL A 50 11.08 24.70 -7.26
C VAL A 50 11.79 24.93 -8.60
N LEU A 51 13.01 25.48 -8.57
CA LEU A 51 13.83 25.61 -9.78
C LEU A 51 14.55 24.29 -10.07
N ALA A 52 14.46 23.81 -11.31
CA ALA A 52 15.11 22.57 -11.75
C ALA A 52 15.49 22.66 -13.24
N THR A 53 16.46 21.87 -13.68
CA THR A 53 16.74 21.72 -15.12
C THR A 53 15.79 20.69 -15.75
N SER A 54 15.70 20.67 -17.07
CA SER A 54 14.97 19.65 -17.80
C SER A 54 15.54 18.25 -17.51
N ALA A 55 16.85 18.14 -17.31
CA ALA A 55 17.52 16.90 -16.93
C ALA A 55 17.09 16.40 -15.53
N ASP A 56 16.96 17.30 -14.55
CA ASP A 56 16.48 16.94 -13.21
C ASP A 56 15.04 16.40 -13.27
N VAL A 57 14.16 17.11 -13.99
CA VAL A 57 12.76 16.72 -14.16
C VAL A 57 12.64 15.38 -14.87
N LEU A 58 13.42 15.18 -15.94
CA LEU A 58 13.46 13.90 -16.66
C LEU A 58 13.95 12.78 -15.74
N GLY A 59 14.98 13.02 -14.92
CA GLY A 59 15.46 12.05 -13.94
C GLY A 59 14.42 11.68 -12.89
N TRP A 60 13.61 12.64 -12.41
CA TRP A 60 12.51 12.35 -11.49
C TRP A 60 11.42 11.52 -12.15
N LEU A 61 11.07 11.83 -13.40
CA LEU A 61 10.09 11.07 -14.17
C LEU A 61 10.58 9.65 -14.45
N GLU A 62 11.84 9.48 -14.85
CA GLU A 62 12.47 8.17 -15.02
C GLU A 62 12.43 7.37 -13.72
N ALA A 63 12.83 7.95 -12.58
CA ALA A 63 12.78 7.26 -11.29
C ALA A 63 11.35 6.92 -10.83
N ALA A 64 10.38 7.79 -11.10
CA ALA A 64 8.98 7.57 -10.76
C ALA A 64 8.35 6.45 -11.60
N THR A 65 8.75 6.34 -12.86
CA THR A 65 8.23 5.38 -13.85
C THR A 65 9.08 4.11 -13.99
N ALA A 66 10.23 4.06 -13.34
CA ALA A 66 11.12 2.90 -13.36
C ALA A 66 10.38 1.63 -12.88
N PRO A 67 10.63 0.46 -13.50
CA PRO A 67 10.00 -0.79 -13.08
C PRO A 67 10.28 -1.10 -11.61
N LYS A 68 9.20 -1.15 -10.81
CA LYS A 68 9.26 -1.52 -9.40
C LYS A 68 7.94 -2.14 -8.96
N ALA A 69 8.00 -3.01 -7.97
CA ALA A 69 6.80 -3.40 -7.23
C ALA A 69 6.29 -2.18 -6.45
N LEU A 70 4.98 -1.92 -6.52
CA LEU A 70 4.35 -0.79 -5.82
C LEU A 70 3.96 -1.14 -4.38
N GLY A 71 3.74 -2.43 -4.12
CA GLY A 71 3.34 -2.96 -2.82
C GLY A 71 2.87 -4.40 -2.94
N LEU A 72 2.51 -5.00 -1.80
CA LEU A 72 1.82 -6.30 -1.78
C LEU A 72 0.36 -6.10 -2.17
N HIS A 73 -0.06 -6.66 -3.31
CA HIS A 73 -1.46 -6.57 -3.73
C HIS A 73 -2.31 -7.68 -3.11
N HIS A 74 -1.84 -8.93 -3.16
CA HIS A 74 -2.53 -10.07 -2.59
C HIS A 74 -1.55 -11.23 -2.38
N LEU A 75 -1.97 -12.21 -1.56
CA LEU A 75 -1.31 -13.49 -1.39
C LEU A 75 -2.31 -14.62 -1.65
N LEU A 76 -1.90 -15.69 -2.30
CA LEU A 76 -2.68 -16.91 -2.46
C LEU A 76 -2.13 -17.98 -1.51
N LEU A 77 -2.99 -18.51 -0.63
CA LEU A 77 -2.71 -19.66 0.21
C LEU A 77 -3.43 -20.90 -0.31
N GLU A 78 -2.70 -22.00 -0.29
CA GLU A 78 -3.23 -23.33 -0.46
C GLU A 78 -3.74 -23.87 0.88
N THR A 79 -4.94 -24.43 0.89
CA THR A 79 -5.61 -24.94 2.08
C THR A 79 -5.96 -26.41 1.90
N GLY A 80 -5.91 -27.17 3.00
CA GLY A 80 -6.34 -28.56 3.05
C GLY A 80 -7.86 -28.71 2.98
N ASP A 81 -8.59 -27.77 3.57
CA ASP A 81 -10.05 -27.66 3.52
C ASP A 81 -10.45 -26.19 3.38
N LEU A 82 -10.99 -25.84 2.21
CA LEU A 82 -11.25 -24.44 1.88
C LEU A 82 -12.36 -23.82 2.75
N ASP A 83 -13.39 -24.59 3.11
CA ASP A 83 -14.51 -24.06 3.90
C ASP A 83 -14.10 -23.79 5.35
N THR A 84 -13.26 -24.66 5.92
CA THR A 84 -12.70 -24.50 7.27
C THR A 84 -11.80 -23.27 7.33
N SER A 85 -10.90 -23.12 6.36
CA SER A 85 -10.04 -21.94 6.27
C SER A 85 -10.84 -20.67 6.01
N LEU A 86 -11.85 -20.71 5.13
CA LEU A 86 -12.73 -19.57 4.91
C LEU A 86 -13.50 -19.17 6.18
N ALA A 87 -14.00 -20.13 6.95
CA ALA A 87 -14.68 -19.86 8.22
C ALA A 87 -13.75 -19.20 9.23
N PHE A 88 -12.50 -19.66 9.35
CA PHE A 88 -11.50 -19.02 10.20
C PHE A 88 -11.28 -17.55 9.79
N TYR A 89 -10.90 -17.30 8.53
CA TYR A 89 -10.58 -15.95 8.09
C TYR A 89 -11.79 -15.00 8.19
N THR A 90 -13.01 -15.47 7.90
CA THR A 90 -14.21 -14.61 7.91
C THR A 90 -14.87 -14.47 9.28
N GLN A 91 -15.03 -15.56 10.03
CA GLN A 91 -15.79 -15.56 11.28
C GLN A 91 -14.91 -15.25 12.50
N VAL A 92 -13.65 -15.71 12.48
CA VAL A 92 -12.69 -15.43 13.56
C VAL A 92 -12.01 -14.10 13.27
N LEU A 93 -11.32 -13.97 12.13
CA LEU A 93 -10.53 -12.76 11.83
C LEU A 93 -11.34 -11.60 11.25
N GLY A 94 -12.62 -11.82 10.92
CA GLY A 94 -13.50 -10.76 10.44
C GLY A 94 -13.27 -10.34 8.99
N PHE A 95 -12.63 -11.18 8.18
CA PHE A 95 -12.40 -10.89 6.76
C PHE A 95 -13.74 -10.92 5.99
N THR A 96 -13.76 -10.24 4.85
CA THR A 96 -14.94 -10.20 3.98
C THR A 96 -14.60 -10.75 2.60
N VAL A 97 -15.47 -11.64 2.10
CA VAL A 97 -15.32 -12.23 0.77
C VAL A 97 -15.50 -11.17 -0.30
N ARG A 98 -14.55 -11.12 -1.23
CA ARG A 98 -14.57 -10.29 -2.42
C ARG A 98 -15.05 -11.07 -3.65
N VAL A 99 -14.53 -12.28 -3.84
CA VAL A 99 -14.87 -13.18 -4.97
C VAL A 99 -14.89 -14.61 -4.45
N ASP A 100 -15.85 -15.41 -4.93
CA ASP A 100 -15.94 -16.85 -4.72
C ASP A 100 -16.27 -17.50 -6.07
N GLU A 101 -15.27 -18.07 -6.70
CA GLU A 101 -15.31 -18.55 -8.08
C GLU A 101 -14.59 -19.90 -8.23
N GLN A 102 -14.59 -20.44 -9.44
CA GLN A 102 -13.79 -21.60 -9.79
C GLN A 102 -12.78 -21.23 -10.87
N PHE A 103 -11.54 -21.69 -10.71
CA PHE A 103 -10.56 -21.69 -11.77
C PHE A 103 -11.03 -22.53 -12.96
N ARG A 104 -10.39 -22.35 -14.11
CA ARG A 104 -10.69 -23.13 -15.33
C ARG A 104 -10.48 -24.64 -15.15
N ASP A 105 -9.65 -25.04 -14.19
CA ASP A 105 -9.38 -26.43 -13.83
C ASP A 105 -10.42 -27.00 -12.83
N GLY A 106 -11.42 -26.22 -12.43
CA GLY A 106 -12.49 -26.61 -11.51
C GLY A 106 -12.20 -26.38 -10.03
N ARG A 107 -10.97 -25.98 -9.65
CA ARG A 107 -10.65 -25.69 -8.25
C ARG A 107 -11.35 -24.43 -7.79
N ARG A 108 -11.99 -24.49 -6.62
CA ARG A 108 -12.61 -23.33 -6.01
C ARG A 108 -11.55 -22.35 -5.51
N PHE A 109 -11.81 -21.07 -5.73
CA PHE A 109 -10.97 -19.95 -5.37
C PHE A 109 -11.82 -18.90 -4.67
N VAL A 110 -11.39 -18.50 -3.48
CA VAL A 110 -12.03 -17.42 -2.72
C VAL A 110 -11.01 -16.32 -2.46
N SER A 111 -11.36 -15.08 -2.72
CA SER A 111 -10.54 -13.92 -2.34
C SER A 111 -11.27 -13.02 -1.36
N THR A 112 -10.50 -12.30 -0.55
CA THR A 112 -11.00 -11.41 0.50
C THR A 112 -10.62 -9.96 0.21
N HIS A 113 -11.32 -9.01 0.84
CA HIS A 113 -10.99 -7.59 0.74
C HIS A 113 -9.67 -7.23 1.45
N GLN A 114 -9.19 -8.11 2.34
CA GLN A 114 -7.93 -7.97 3.07
C GLN A 114 -6.71 -8.44 2.24
N GLY A 115 -6.93 -8.86 0.99
CA GLY A 115 -5.85 -9.25 0.08
C GLY A 115 -5.41 -10.70 0.22
N LEU A 116 -6.17 -11.55 0.91
CA LEU A 116 -5.92 -12.98 0.97
C LEU A 116 -6.80 -13.73 -0.02
N GLY A 117 -6.18 -14.56 -0.86
CA GLY A 117 -6.81 -15.59 -1.68
C GLY A 117 -6.59 -16.96 -1.07
N LEU A 118 -7.59 -17.83 -1.18
CA LEU A 118 -7.60 -19.20 -0.69
C LEU A 118 -7.96 -20.13 -1.86
N VAL A 119 -7.24 -21.23 -1.99
CA VAL A 119 -7.52 -22.29 -2.96
C VAL A 119 -7.31 -23.65 -2.30
N GLU A 120 -8.17 -24.60 -2.64
CA GLU A 120 -7.98 -25.98 -2.19
C GLU A 120 -6.88 -26.66 -3.01
N ALA A 121 -5.86 -27.20 -2.34
CA ALA A 121 -4.76 -27.92 -2.99
C ALA A 121 -4.34 -29.22 -2.28
N GLY A 122 -5.15 -29.71 -1.33
CA GLY A 122 -4.80 -30.85 -0.47
C GLY A 122 -3.99 -30.40 0.74
N THR A 123 -3.47 -31.36 1.54
CA THR A 123 -2.77 -31.04 2.80
C THR A 123 -1.49 -30.25 2.52
N PRO A 124 -1.41 -28.97 2.93
CA PRO A 124 -0.18 -28.21 2.80
C PRO A 124 0.90 -28.87 3.65
N GLY A 125 2.06 -29.17 3.07
CA GLY A 125 3.24 -29.55 3.86
C GLY A 125 3.68 -28.38 4.74
N PRO A 126 4.56 -28.59 5.74
CA PRO A 126 5.07 -27.50 6.57
C PRO A 126 5.64 -26.39 5.69
N GLY A 127 4.96 -25.24 5.66
CA GLY A 127 5.25 -24.16 4.74
C GLY A 127 6.61 -23.52 5.01
N THR A 128 7.21 -22.96 3.96
CA THR A 128 8.42 -22.11 4.05
C THR A 128 8.13 -20.70 4.56
N LEU A 129 6.85 -20.35 4.67
CA LEU A 129 6.38 -19.06 5.16
C LEU A 129 6.41 -19.03 6.68
N GLN A 130 7.13 -18.06 7.25
CA GLN A 130 7.25 -17.96 8.70
C GLN A 130 5.94 -17.50 9.36
N HIS A 131 5.35 -16.40 8.88
CA HIS A 131 4.00 -15.95 9.27
C HIS A 131 3.43 -14.95 8.24
N LEU A 132 2.13 -14.68 8.34
CA LEU A 132 1.44 -13.59 7.65
C LEU A 132 1.08 -12.50 8.64
N CYS A 133 1.15 -11.24 8.25
CA CYS A 133 0.80 -10.15 9.14
C CYS A 133 -0.27 -9.26 8.53
N PHE A 134 -1.37 -9.06 9.26
CA PHE A 134 -2.44 -8.16 8.90
C PHE A 134 -2.58 -7.04 9.93
N ARG A 135 -2.78 -5.82 9.42
CA ARG A 135 -3.21 -4.72 10.27
C ARG A 135 -4.61 -5.02 10.79
N ALA A 136 -4.78 -4.90 12.10
CA ALA A 136 -5.98 -5.21 12.83
C ALA A 136 -6.43 -4.04 13.71
N GLN A 137 -7.65 -4.16 14.20
CA GLN A 137 -8.21 -3.34 15.26
C GLN A 137 -8.64 -4.30 16.37
N ASP A 138 -8.36 -3.93 17.63
CA ASP A 138 -8.73 -4.73 18.80
C ASP A 138 -8.05 -6.11 18.77
N VAL A 139 -6.72 -6.08 18.80
CA VAL A 139 -5.88 -7.29 18.81
C VAL A 139 -6.22 -8.20 20.00
N ASP A 140 -6.55 -7.64 21.17
CA ASP A 140 -6.96 -8.42 22.34
C ASP A 140 -8.31 -9.14 22.10
N GLY A 141 -9.29 -8.44 21.51
CA GLY A 141 -10.58 -9.03 21.15
C GLY A 141 -10.46 -10.12 20.08
N LEU A 142 -9.55 -9.95 19.11
CA LEU A 142 -9.25 -10.98 18.11
C LEU A 142 -8.59 -12.21 18.73
N ALA A 143 -7.66 -12.02 19.68
CA ALA A 143 -7.04 -13.11 20.42
C ALA A 143 -8.07 -13.92 21.23
N GLN A 144 -8.97 -13.23 21.95
CA GLN A 144 -10.04 -13.88 22.70
C GLN A 144 -10.97 -14.66 21.76
N ARG A 145 -11.39 -14.07 20.65
CA ARG A 145 -12.28 -14.74 19.68
C ARG A 145 -11.63 -15.97 19.06
N ALA A 146 -10.33 -15.92 18.76
CA ALA A 146 -9.58 -17.07 18.27
C ALA A 146 -9.53 -18.20 19.30
N ALA A 147 -9.23 -17.87 20.57
CA ALA A 147 -9.23 -18.84 21.66
C ALA A 147 -10.62 -19.46 21.89
N ASP A 148 -11.68 -18.65 21.87
CA ASP A 148 -13.08 -19.11 22.02
C ASP A 148 -13.51 -20.04 20.89
N ALA A 149 -12.99 -19.83 19.68
CA ALA A 149 -13.21 -20.68 18.52
C ALA A 149 -12.30 -21.92 18.49
N GLY A 150 -11.43 -22.10 19.49
CA GLY A 150 -10.54 -23.27 19.62
C GLY A 150 -9.24 -23.19 18.82
N HIS A 151 -8.86 -22.01 18.33
CA HIS A 151 -7.60 -21.79 17.64
C HIS A 151 -6.46 -21.51 18.62
N GLU A 152 -5.25 -21.97 18.28
CA GLU A 152 -4.05 -21.75 19.09
C GLU A 152 -3.62 -20.28 19.01
N VAL A 153 -3.53 -19.62 20.17
CA VAL A 153 -2.81 -18.34 20.32
C VAL A 153 -1.35 -18.67 20.64
N VAL A 154 -0.45 -18.46 19.67
CA VAL A 154 0.95 -18.86 19.76
C VAL A 154 1.77 -17.88 20.61
N ARG A 155 1.54 -16.58 20.41
CA ARG A 155 2.26 -15.49 21.10
C ARG A 155 1.37 -14.26 21.23
N GLY A 156 1.57 -13.50 22.31
CA GLY A 156 0.80 -12.30 22.59
C GLY A 156 -0.64 -12.60 23.05
N PRO A 157 -1.51 -11.57 23.16
CA PRO A 157 -1.26 -10.16 22.84
C PRO A 157 -0.13 -9.53 23.67
N ALA A 158 0.79 -8.80 23.02
CA ALA A 158 1.93 -8.15 23.66
C ALA A 158 2.54 -7.05 22.78
N PRO A 159 3.44 -6.19 23.31
CA PRO A 159 4.23 -5.29 22.47
C PRO A 159 5.14 -6.04 21.49
N GLY A 160 5.10 -5.64 20.23
CA GLY A 160 5.97 -6.09 19.15
C GLY A 160 6.75 -4.92 18.51
N PRO A 161 7.60 -5.19 17.51
CA PRO A 161 8.46 -4.18 16.89
C PRO A 161 7.70 -3.07 16.14
N TYR A 162 6.45 -3.34 15.74
CA TYR A 162 5.64 -2.42 14.93
C TYR A 162 4.34 -1.97 15.62
N GLY A 163 4.09 -2.39 16.86
CA GLY A 163 2.84 -2.09 17.58
C GLY A 163 2.44 -3.19 18.57
N TRP A 164 1.17 -3.21 18.97
CA TRP A 164 0.60 -4.28 19.78
C TRP A 164 0.23 -5.46 18.86
N THR A 165 0.60 -6.68 19.21
CA THR A 165 0.52 -7.82 18.29
C THR A 165 0.11 -9.13 18.96
N VAL A 166 -0.57 -10.00 18.22
CA VAL A 166 -0.86 -11.40 18.56
C VAL A 166 -0.60 -12.30 17.37
N TYR A 167 -0.14 -13.53 17.63
CA TYR A 167 0.03 -14.58 16.62
C TYR A 167 -0.93 -15.73 16.91
N VAL A 168 -1.72 -16.12 15.93
CA VAL A 168 -2.68 -17.24 16.01
C VAL A 168 -2.40 -18.26 14.91
N ARG A 169 -2.77 -19.52 15.10
CA ARG A 169 -2.71 -20.53 14.03
C ARG A 169 -4.02 -20.61 13.25
N ASP A 170 -3.89 -20.57 11.92
CA ASP A 170 -5.00 -20.93 11.02
C ASP A 170 -5.23 -22.47 11.01
N PRO A 171 -6.30 -22.97 10.37
CA PRO A 171 -6.62 -24.40 10.33
C PRO A 171 -5.54 -25.29 9.70
N ASP A 172 -4.75 -24.72 8.79
CA ASP A 172 -3.65 -25.41 8.11
C ASP A 172 -2.32 -25.30 8.88
N GLY A 173 -2.30 -24.55 9.99
CA GLY A 173 -1.16 -24.41 10.90
C GLY A 173 -0.24 -23.23 10.58
N HIS A 174 -0.62 -22.34 9.66
CA HIS A 174 0.12 -21.10 9.39
C HIS A 174 0.02 -20.15 10.59
N GLU A 175 1.13 -19.51 10.97
CA GLU A 175 1.09 -18.41 11.91
C GLU A 175 0.54 -17.14 11.22
N VAL A 176 -0.53 -16.60 11.78
CA VAL A 176 -1.14 -15.32 11.36
C VAL A 176 -0.97 -14.32 12.49
N GLU A 177 -0.17 -13.30 12.23
CA GLU A 177 0.01 -12.11 13.04
C GLU A 177 -1.10 -11.09 12.76
N LEU A 178 -1.65 -10.54 13.84
CA LEU A 178 -2.56 -9.41 13.83
C LEU A 178 -1.90 -8.30 14.64
N PHE A 179 -1.65 -7.16 14.00
CA PHE A 179 -1.00 -6.03 14.65
C PHE A 179 -1.87 -4.78 14.61
N GLU A 180 -1.85 -4.01 15.68
CA GLU A 180 -2.38 -2.66 15.74
C GLU A 180 -1.25 -1.67 16.04
N GLU A 181 -1.21 -0.56 15.30
CA GLU A 181 -0.26 0.52 15.58
C GLU A 181 -0.52 1.06 17.00
N ALA A 182 0.55 1.44 17.70
CA ALA A 182 0.42 2.08 19.01
C ALA A 182 -0.51 3.29 18.88
N ARG A 183 -1.57 3.34 19.70
CA ARG A 183 -2.45 4.51 19.73
C ARG A 183 -1.60 5.73 20.10
N PRO A 184 -1.67 6.84 19.32
CA PRO A 184 -0.87 8.03 19.58
C PRO A 184 -1.16 8.64 20.96
#